data_AF-A0A437JER4-F1
#
_entry.id   AF-A0A437JER4-F1
#
_cell.length_a   1.000
_cell.length_b   1.000
_cell.length_c   1.000
_cell.angle_alpha   90.00
_cell.angle_beta   90.00
_cell.angle_gamma   90.00
#
_symmetry.space_group_name_H-M   'P 1'
#
loop_
_entity.id
_entity.type
_entity.pdbx_description
1 polymer ?
#
loop_
_entity_poly.entity_id
_entity_poly.type
_entity_poly.pdbx_seq_one_letter_code
_entity_poly.pdbx_strand_id
1 'polypeptide(L)' 'MGKRTSEFMRSVHIKTIRAGLQQGKTVLDAEQHLRSVGVCEEELVDLLLEAGYCLEQYSGVTNLDSCGV' A
#
# COMPACT_ATOMS: atom_id res chain seq x y z
N MET A 1 -4.65 -18.24 8.15
CA MET A 1 -3.21 -18.24 7.84
C MET A 1 -3.04 -17.68 6.44
N GLY A 2 -2.61 -16.43 6.32
CA GLY A 2 -2.31 -15.84 5.02
C GLY A 2 -0.98 -16.39 4.49
N LYS A 3 -0.89 -16.63 3.18
CA LYS A 3 0.35 -17.11 2.54
C LYS A 3 1.17 -15.89 2.14
N ARG A 4 2.44 -15.86 2.56
CA ARG A 4 3.37 -14.80 2.18
C ARG A 4 3.45 -14.72 0.65
N THR A 5 3.22 -13.55 0.07
CA THR A 5 3.29 -13.38 -1.38
C THR A 5 4.69 -13.67 -1.89
N SER A 6 4.80 -14.38 -3.02
CA SER A 6 6.08 -14.58 -3.70
C SER A 6 6.65 -13.23 -4.14
N GLU A 7 7.97 -13.08 -4.18
CA GLU A 7 8.66 -11.85 -4.61
C GLU A 7 8.15 -11.32 -5.96
N PHE A 8 7.85 -12.25 -6.88
CA PHE A 8 7.22 -11.90 -8.16
C PHE A 8 5.84 -11.25 -7.98
N MET A 9 4.97 -11.85 -7.17
CA MET A 9 3.63 -11.33 -6.89
C MET A 9 3.71 -9.99 -6.15
N ARG A 10 4.66 -9.85 -5.21
CA ARG A 10 4.94 -8.59 -4.52
C ARG A 10 5.23 -7.47 -5.53
N SER A 11 6.13 -7.72 -6.48
CA SER A 11 6.46 -6.76 -7.54
C SER A 11 5.25 -6.39 -8.41
N VAL A 12 4.39 -7.35 -8.73
CA VAL A 12 3.15 -7.12 -9.49
C VAL A 12 2.18 -6.24 -8.71
N HIS A 13 1.99 -6.51 -7.41
CA HIS A 13 1.13 -5.71 -6.55
C HIS A 13 1.63 -4.27 -6.44
N ILE A 14 2.92 -4.07 -6.17
CA ILE A 14 3.55 -2.74 -6.09
C ILE A 14 3.33 -1.96 -7.38
N LYS A 15 3.59 -2.56 -8.55
CA LYS A 15 3.38 -1.89 -9.85
C LYS A 15 1.92 -1.50 -10.06
N THR A 16 1.00 -2.39 -9.72
CA THR A 16 -0.44 -2.16 -9.90
C THR A 16 -0.93 -1.00 -9.03
N ILE A 17 -0.62 -1.01 -7.74
CA ILE A 17 -1.08 0.03 -6.82
C ILE A 17 -0.29 1.34 -7.01
N ARG A 18 0.99 1.30 -7.43
CA ARG A 18 1.74 2.50 -7.82
C ARG A 18 1.16 3.17 -9.08
N ALA A 19 0.72 2.40 -10.07
CA ALA A 19 -0.02 2.94 -11.21
C ALA A 19 -1.35 3.57 -10.76
N GLY A 20 -2.02 2.95 -9.77
CA GLY A 20 -3.20 3.51 -9.11
C GLY A 20 -2.91 4.86 -8.44
N LEU A 21 -1.81 4.97 -7.69
CA LEU A 21 -1.38 6.20 -7.04
C LEU A 21 -1.16 7.32 -8.07
N GLN A 22 -0.51 7.03 -9.19
CA GLN A 22 -0.32 8.00 -10.30
C GLN A 22 -1.64 8.43 -10.95
N GLN A 23 -2.68 7.62 -10.85
CA GLN A 23 -4.04 7.93 -11.32
C GLN A 23 -4.87 8.66 -10.25
N GLY A 24 -4.31 8.96 -9.07
CA GLY A 24 -5.02 9.60 -7.97
C GLY A 24 -5.89 8.66 -7.14
N LYS A 25 -5.68 7.33 -7.22
CA LYS A 25 -6.36 6.37 -6.33
C LYS A 25 -5.86 6.52 -4.90
N THR A 26 -6.78 6.38 -3.96
CA THR A 26 -6.50 6.54 -2.53
C THR A 26 -5.80 5.31 -1.95
N VAL A 27 -5.27 5.45 -0.73
CA VAL A 27 -4.78 4.32 0.07
C VAL A 27 -5.86 3.24 0.20
N LEU A 28 -7.11 3.64 0.47
CA LEU A 28 -8.23 2.71 0.67
C LEU A 28 -8.50 1.87 -0.58
N ASP A 29 -8.39 2.45 -1.78
CA ASP A 29 -8.53 1.73 -3.05
C ASP A 29 -7.43 0.66 -3.21
N ALA A 30 -6.19 1.01 -2.86
CA ALA A 30 -5.07 0.08 -2.90
C ALA A 30 -5.21 -1.02 -1.84
N GLU A 31 -5.61 -0.69 -0.62
CA GLU A 31 -5.90 -1.66 0.44
C GLU A 31 -6.98 -2.66 0.04
N GLN A 32 -8.08 -2.17 -0.52
CA GLN A 32 -9.17 -3.01 -0.99
C GLN A 32 -8.72 -3.93 -2.11
N HIS A 33 -7.89 -3.43 -3.05
CA HIS A 33 -7.30 -4.26 -4.09
C HIS A 33 -6.44 -5.40 -3.50
N LEU A 34 -5.53 -5.06 -2.58
CA LEU A 34 -4.63 -6.03 -1.93
C LEU A 34 -5.40 -7.08 -1.11
N ARG A 35 -6.42 -6.67 -0.36
CA ARG A 35 -7.30 -7.61 0.35
C ARG A 35 -8.08 -8.50 -0.60
N SER A 36 -8.56 -7.98 -1.73
CA SER A 36 -9.32 -8.75 -2.72
C SER A 36 -8.50 -9.86 -3.37
N VAL A 37 -7.19 -9.64 -3.54
CA VAL A 37 -6.26 -10.63 -4.11
C VAL A 37 -5.65 -11.55 -3.04
N GLY A 38 -6.08 -11.42 -1.77
CA GLY A 38 -5.71 -12.32 -0.68
C GLY A 38 -4.36 -12.01 -0.02
N VAL A 39 -3.86 -10.78 -0.14
CA VAL A 39 -2.65 -10.32 0.56
C VAL A 39 -2.92 -10.24 2.06
N CYS A 40 -1.95 -10.68 2.86
CA CYS A 40 -2.01 -10.64 4.32
C CYS A 40 -1.88 -9.20 4.84
N GLU A 41 -2.52 -8.87 5.97
CA GLU A 41 -2.42 -7.51 6.55
C GLU A 41 -0.97 -7.08 6.84
N GLU A 42 -0.13 -8.02 7.26
CA GLU A 42 1.31 -7.79 7.50
C GLU A 42 2.05 -7.35 6.22
N GLU A 43 1.70 -7.93 5.07
CA GLU A 43 2.32 -7.57 3.78
C GLU A 43 1.63 -6.37 3.10
N LEU A 44 0.38 -6.11 3.44
CA LEU A 44 -0.41 -5.03 2.87
C LEU A 44 0.20 -3.67 3.19
N VAL A 45 0.60 -3.45 4.45
CA VAL A 45 1.26 -2.21 4.89
C VAL A 45 2.59 -2.02 4.15
N ASP A 46 3.41 -3.07 4.07
CA ASP A 46 4.69 -3.00 3.36
C ASP A 46 4.51 -2.66 1.87
N LEU A 47 3.55 -3.31 1.21
CA LEU A 47 3.27 -3.08 -0.21
C LEU A 47 2.84 -1.64 -0.50
N LEU A 48 2.00 -1.07 0.38
CA LEU A 48 1.55 0.33 0.26
C LEU A 48 2.73 1.29 0.41
N LEU A 49 3.56 1.10 1.44
CA LEU A 49 4.75 1.91 1.66
C LEU A 49 5.73 1.82 0.49
N GLU A 50 6.03 0.60 0.00
CA GLU A 50 6.90 0.40 -1.15
C GLU A 50 6.35 1.00 -2.45
N ALA A 51 5.03 1.02 -2.62
CA ALA A 51 4.40 1.67 -3.76
C ALA A 51 4.48 3.19 -3.72
N GLY A 52 4.73 3.78 -2.55
CA GLY A 52 4.83 5.22 -2.32
C GLY A 52 3.59 5.84 -1.67
N TYR A 53 2.71 5.03 -1.09
CA TYR A 53 1.59 5.55 -0.30
C TYR A 53 2.08 6.02 1.07
N CYS A 54 1.67 7.23 1.47
CA CYS A 54 1.91 7.75 2.80
C CYS A 54 0.77 7.31 3.73
N LEU A 55 1.09 6.44 4.70
CA LEU A 55 0.14 5.94 5.70
C LEU A 55 0.03 6.84 6.93
N GLU A 56 0.52 8.07 6.86
CA GLU A 56 0.46 9.07 7.96
C GLU A 56 -0.97 9.34 8.46
N GLN A 57 -2.00 9.01 7.68
CA GLN A 57 -3.41 9.15 8.09
C GLN A 57 -3.99 7.91 8.79
N TYR A 58 -3.28 6.77 8.81
CA TYR A 58 -3.76 5.54 9.45
C TYR A 58 -3.38 5.47 10.94
N SER A 59 -2.40 6.26 11.36
CA SER A 59 -2.03 6.46 12.76
C SER A 59 -2.68 7.75 13.24
N GLY A 60 -3.87 7.64 13.84
CA GLY A 60 -4.40 8.76 14.63
C GLY A 60 -3.33 9.26 15.60
N VAL A 61 -3.14 10.58 15.65
CA VAL A 61 -2.08 11.36 16.34
C VAL A 61 -0.65 11.10 15.79
N THR A 62 0.12 12.06 15.27
CA THR A 62 0.30 13.49 15.54
C THR A 62 0.92 14.20 14.31
N ASN A 63 0.69 15.52 14.18
CA ASN A 63 1.62 16.57 13.66
C ASN A 63 2.99 16.08 13.14
N LEU A 64 3.61 16.58 12.07
CA LEU A 64 3.51 17.82 11.29
C LEU A 64 4.74 17.75 10.35
N ASP A 65 4.57 18.15 9.08
CA ASP A 65 5.65 18.60 8.17
C ASP A 65 6.76 17.59 7.85
N SER A 66 6.64 16.87 6.73
CA SER A 66 7.73 16.59 5.77
C SER A 66 7.32 15.52 4.75
N CYS A 67 6.41 15.85 3.83
CA CYS A 67 6.43 15.22 2.51
C CYS A 67 6.92 16.29 1.52
N GLY A 68 8.22 16.59 1.61
CA GLY A 68 8.90 17.54 0.76
C GLY A 68 8.96 17.04 -0.68
N VAL A 69 8.29 17.76 -1.57
CA VAL A 69 8.74 18.01 -2.95
C VAL A 69 9.21 19.44 -3.06
#